data_AF-A0A401THT1-F1
#
_entry.id   AF-A0A401THT1-F1
#
_cell.length_a   1.000
_cell.length_b   1.000
_cell.length_c   1.000
_cell.angle_alpha   90.00
_cell.angle_beta   90.00
_cell.angle_gamma   90.00
#
_symmetry.space_group_name_H-M   'P 1'
#
loop_
_entity.id
_entity.type
_entity.pdbx_description
1 polymer ?
#
loop_
_entity_poly.entity_id
_entity_poly.type
_entity_poly.pdbx_seq_one_letter_code
_entity_poly.pdbx_strand_id
1 'polypeptide(L)'
;MAMPPLLLLLLLFGSGDHHSSLPEPSLREPYDLLFTSGVRHYYRADWEQAAALLERSLLGRSALRRLLAHCRRLCQGPHSQHGRGLFAELLGKANCLGSCLAPSMHSPGTRHRVSQQVRDAFHSRAAYNYLQLSYFKVRETRS
;
A
#
# COMPACT_ATOMS: atom_id res chain seq x y z
N MET A 1 -22.43 -27.62 -30.33
CA MET A 1 -21.40 -27.76 -29.27
C MET A 1 -21.90 -27.00 -28.05
N ALA A 2 -22.60 -27.70 -27.15
CA ALA A 2 -23.16 -27.11 -25.94
C ALA A 2 -22.10 -27.17 -24.84
N MET A 3 -21.73 -26.02 -24.28
CA MET A 3 -20.84 -25.95 -23.12
C MET A 3 -21.54 -26.58 -21.91
N PRO A 4 -20.87 -27.46 -21.14
CA PRO A 4 -21.50 -28.15 -20.02
C PRO A 4 -21.84 -27.16 -18.88
N PRO A 5 -22.99 -27.32 -18.21
CA PRO A 5 -23.50 -26.37 -17.21
C PRO A 5 -22.60 -26.21 -15.98
N LEU A 6 -21.69 -27.15 -15.75
CA LEU A 6 -20.66 -27.10 -14.71
C LEU A 6 -19.65 -25.95 -14.91
N LEU A 7 -19.39 -25.55 -16.16
CA LEU A 7 -18.46 -24.46 -16.45
C LEU A 7 -19.03 -23.09 -16.03
N LEU A 8 -20.36 -22.94 -16.03
CA LEU A 8 -21.06 -21.72 -15.63
C LEU A 8 -21.08 -21.54 -14.11
N LEU A 9 -21.15 -22.65 -13.36
CA LEU A 9 -21.08 -22.66 -11.90
C LEU A 9 -19.70 -22.25 -11.38
N LEU A 10 -18.62 -22.64 -12.06
CA LEU A 10 -17.26 -22.23 -11.72
C LEU A 10 -16.98 -20.73 -11.93
N LEU A 11 -17.77 -20.05 -12.78
CA LEU A 11 -17.66 -18.60 -13.00
C LEU A 11 -18.49 -17.76 -12.01
N LEU A 12 -19.52 -18.35 -11.39
CA LEU A 12 -20.40 -17.67 -10.44
C LEU A 12 -19.95 -17.85 -8.98
N PHE A 13 -19.31 -18.97 -8.65
CA PHE A 13 -18.61 -19.16 -7.37
C PHE A 13 -17.17 -18.68 -7.51
N GLY A 14 -17.01 -17.38 -7.74
CA GLY A 14 -15.74 -16.71 -7.59
C GLY A 14 -15.16 -17.09 -6.24
N SER A 15 -13.96 -17.64 -6.26
CA SER A 15 -13.17 -18.03 -5.11
C SER A 15 -13.37 -17.01 -3.99
N GLY A 16 -13.99 -17.45 -2.90
CA GLY A 16 -13.87 -16.73 -1.64
C GLY A 16 -12.37 -16.70 -1.34
N ASP A 17 -11.73 -15.56 -1.63
CA ASP A 17 -10.34 -15.28 -1.33
C ASP A 17 -10.17 -15.34 0.20
N HIS A 18 -10.00 -16.56 0.72
CA HIS A 18 -9.33 -16.78 1.98
C HIS A 18 -7.84 -16.44 1.76
N HIS A 19 -7.58 -15.13 1.69
CA HIS A 19 -6.23 -14.59 1.68
C HIS A 19 -5.64 -14.84 3.08
N SER A 20 -5.08 -16.03 3.27
CA SER A 20 -4.03 -16.28 4.25
C SER A 20 -2.86 -15.36 3.88
N SER A 21 -2.98 -14.10 4.27
CA SER A 21 -2.16 -12.99 3.77
C SER A 21 -0.87 -12.98 4.55
N LEU A 22 0.13 -13.70 4.03
CA LEU A 22 1.50 -13.29 4.28
C LEU A 22 1.59 -11.82 3.81
N PRO A 23 2.03 -10.89 4.67
CA PRO A 23 2.20 -9.50 4.30
C PRO A 23 3.02 -9.37 3.01
N GLU A 24 2.43 -8.70 2.01
CA GLU A 24 3.08 -8.33 0.75
C GLU A 24 4.52 -7.85 1.02
N PRO A 25 5.54 -8.36 0.32
CA PRO A 25 6.94 -8.00 0.57
C PRO A 25 7.20 -6.48 0.60
N SER A 26 6.41 -5.74 -0.18
CA SER A 26 6.42 -4.28 -0.29
C SER A 26 5.89 -3.53 0.96
N LEU A 27 5.21 -4.21 1.89
CA LEU A 27 4.68 -3.66 3.14
C LEU A 27 5.54 -3.98 4.37
N ARG A 28 6.66 -4.70 4.20
CA ARG A 28 7.60 -5.00 5.30
C ARG A 28 8.19 -3.74 5.94
N GLU A 29 8.49 -2.74 5.12
CA GLU A 29 9.09 -1.48 5.55
C GLU A 29 8.18 -0.30 5.17
N PRO A 30 7.92 0.64 6.09
CA PRO A 30 7.17 1.85 5.78
C PRO A 30 7.76 2.62 4.60
N TYR A 31 6.91 2.95 3.63
CA TYR A 31 7.36 3.59 2.39
C TYR A 31 7.95 5.00 2.60
N ASP A 32 7.58 5.68 3.68
CA ASP A 32 8.12 6.98 4.08
C ASP A 32 9.57 6.87 4.57
N LEU A 33 9.91 5.82 5.32
CA LEU A 33 11.29 5.52 5.71
C LEU A 33 12.15 5.19 4.49
N LEU A 34 11.63 4.38 3.57
CA LEU A 34 12.28 4.05 2.31
C LEU A 34 12.52 5.29 1.45
N PHE A 35 11.50 6.15 1.29
CA PHE A 35 11.61 7.39 0.53
C PHE A 35 12.65 8.34 1.15
N THR A 36 12.59 8.57 2.46
CA THR A 36 13.52 9.47 3.16
C THR A 36 14.96 8.96 3.06
N SER A 37 15.16 7.66 3.17
CA SER A 37 16.47 7.02 3.00
C SER A 37 16.95 7.15 1.55
N GLY A 38 16.09 6.87 0.56
CA GLY A 38 16.42 7.00 -0.86
C GLY A 38 16.83 8.42 -1.24
N VAL A 39 16.11 9.43 -0.75
CA VAL A 39 16.47 10.85 -0.95
C VAL A 39 17.82 11.18 -0.29
N ARG A 40 18.13 10.60 0.87
CA ARG A 40 19.45 10.79 1.52
C ARG A 40 20.59 10.19 0.69
N HIS A 41 20.39 9.01 0.09
CA HIS A 41 21.37 8.41 -0.82
C HIS A 41 21.50 9.22 -2.12
N TYR A 42 20.40 9.77 -2.64
CA TYR A 42 20.43 10.67 -3.79
C TYR A 42 21.35 11.89 -3.54
N TYR A 43 21.20 12.57 -2.41
CA TYR A 43 22.08 13.72 -2.08
C TYR A 43 23.54 13.33 -1.79
N ARG A 44 23.83 12.05 -1.55
CA ARG A 44 25.19 11.51 -1.38
C ARG A 44 25.80 10.98 -2.68
N ALA A 45 25.12 11.17 -3.81
CA ALA A 45 25.50 10.62 -5.11
C ALA A 45 25.59 9.08 -5.16
N ASP A 46 24.96 8.39 -4.21
CA ASP A 46 24.85 6.94 -4.22
C ASP A 46 23.62 6.53 -5.04
N TRP A 47 23.74 6.66 -6.36
CA TRP A 47 22.63 6.60 -7.29
C TRP A 47 21.95 5.23 -7.34
N GLU A 48 22.72 4.15 -7.21
CA GLU A 48 22.19 2.78 -7.23
C GLU A 48 21.33 2.51 -5.98
N GLN A 49 21.86 2.84 -4.81
CA GLN A 49 21.11 2.65 -3.57
C GLN A 49 19.91 3.61 -3.50
N ALA A 50 20.05 4.84 -4.01
CA ALA A 50 18.94 5.78 -4.12
C ALA A 50 17.81 5.21 -4.97
N ALA A 51 18.11 4.71 -6.18
CA ALA A 51 17.14 4.10 -7.07
C ALA A 51 16.42 2.92 -6.41
N ALA A 52 17.16 1.97 -5.85
CA ALA A 52 16.59 0.78 -5.21
C ALA A 52 15.63 1.13 -4.05
N LEU A 53 15.99 2.10 -3.20
CA LEU A 53 15.14 2.56 -2.09
C LEU A 53 13.90 3.31 -2.59
N LEU A 54 14.05 4.18 -3.59
CA LEU A 54 12.95 4.94 -4.16
C LEU A 54 11.93 4.03 -4.86
N GLU A 55 12.37 2.99 -5.57
CA GLU A 55 11.48 1.98 -6.16
C GLU A 55 10.67 1.24 -5.10
N ARG A 56 11.35 0.74 -4.06
CA ARG A 56 10.69 0.06 -2.94
C ARG A 56 9.67 0.99 -2.27
N SER A 57 9.97 2.29 -2.14
CA SER A 57 9.03 3.27 -1.60
C SER A 57 7.77 3.43 -2.46
N LEU A 58 7.91 3.47 -3.79
CA LEU A 58 6.79 3.57 -4.72
C LEU A 58 5.91 2.31 -4.70
N LEU A 59 6.56 1.14 -4.71
CA LEU A 59 5.89 -0.16 -4.59
C LEU A 59 5.13 -0.27 -3.26
N GLY A 60 5.77 0.07 -2.14
CA GLY A 60 5.14 0.06 -0.81
C GLY A 60 3.94 1.00 -0.71
N ARG A 61 4.01 2.22 -1.27
CA ARG A 61 2.85 3.12 -1.33
C ARG A 61 1.73 2.54 -2.17
N SER A 62 2.04 1.89 -3.29
CA SER A 62 1.05 1.26 -4.16
C SER A 62 0.31 0.12 -3.44
N ALA A 63 1.06 -0.73 -2.74
CA ALA A 63 0.51 -1.84 -1.95
C ALA A 63 -0.36 -1.33 -0.80
N LEU A 64 0.10 -0.31 -0.07
CA LEU A 64 -0.68 0.28 1.02
C LEU A 64 -2.01 0.86 0.53
N ARG A 65 -2.00 1.55 -0.62
CA ARG A 65 -3.25 2.08 -1.21
C ARG A 65 -4.21 0.96 -1.61
N ARG A 66 -3.71 -0.14 -2.20
CA ARG A 66 -4.53 -1.30 -2.56
C ARG A 66 -5.14 -1.94 -1.31
N LEU A 67 -4.33 -2.18 -0.28
CA LEU A 67 -4.78 -2.74 0.99
C LEU A 67 -5.83 -1.85 1.66
N LEU A 68 -5.60 -0.54 1.75
CA LEU A 68 -6.56 0.41 2.30
C LEU A 68 -7.88 0.41 1.52
N ALA A 69 -7.83 0.38 0.18
CA ALA A 69 -9.03 0.31 -0.63
C ALA A 69 -9.79 -1.01 -0.42
N HIS A 70 -9.07 -2.12 -0.32
CA HIS A 70 -9.65 -3.43 -0.03
C HIS A 70 -10.33 -3.46 1.35
N CYS A 71 -9.62 -3.08 2.42
CA CYS A 71 -10.19 -3.03 3.76
C CYS A 71 -11.37 -2.06 3.87
N ARG A 72 -11.32 -0.91 3.18
CA ARG A 72 -12.46 0.02 3.12
C ARG A 72 -13.69 -0.59 2.46
N ARG A 73 -13.53 -1.52 1.51
CA ARG A 73 -14.66 -2.25 0.91
C ARG A 73 -15.20 -3.33 1.85
N LEU A 74 -14.32 -4.08 2.52
CA LEU A 74 -14.75 -5.09 3.50
C LEU A 74 -15.47 -4.47 4.71
N CYS A 75 -15.01 -3.30 5.15
CA CYS A 75 -15.60 -2.56 6.26
C CYS A 75 -16.75 -1.63 5.83
N GLN A 76 -17.27 -1.77 4.60
CA GLN A 76 -18.57 -1.21 4.23
C GLN A 76 -19.66 -2.16 4.74
N GLY A 77 -20.11 -1.95 5.97
CA GLY A 77 -21.24 -2.67 6.55
C GLY A 77 -22.50 -1.79 6.67
N PRO A 78 -23.69 -2.38 6.85
CA PRO A 78 -24.91 -1.65 7.19
C PRO A 78 -24.81 -1.16 8.64
N HIS A 79 -24.07 -0.09 8.88
CA HIS A 79 -23.91 0.48 10.22
C HIS A 79 -25.02 1.45 10.61
N SER A 80 -25.91 1.79 9.67
CA SER A 80 -27.24 2.37 9.96
C SER A 80 -28.23 1.29 10.39
N GLN A 81 -27.97 0.60 11.50
CA GLN A 81 -29.11 0.14 12.30
C GLN A 81 -29.64 1.38 13.00
N HIS A 82 -30.81 1.85 12.57
CA HIS A 82 -31.54 2.94 13.22
C HIS A 82 -31.56 2.66 14.73
N GLY A 83 -30.92 3.53 15.52
CA GLY A 83 -30.84 3.39 16.99
C GLY A 83 -29.45 3.25 17.60
N ARG A 84 -28.37 3.11 16.81
CA ARG A 84 -26.98 3.25 17.33
C ARG A 84 -26.45 4.67 17.05
N GLY A 85 -25.87 5.30 18.08
CA GLY A 85 -25.32 6.65 17.94
C GLY A 85 -24.09 6.69 17.00
N LEU A 86 -23.90 7.79 16.29
CA LEU A 86 -22.82 8.06 15.33
C LEU A 86 -21.42 7.59 15.80
N PHE A 87 -21.12 7.78 17.09
CA PHE A 87 -19.83 7.37 17.66
C PHE A 87 -19.62 5.85 17.66
N ALA A 88 -20.67 5.06 17.92
CA ALA A 88 -20.58 3.60 17.92
C ALA A 88 -20.31 3.06 16.51
N GLU A 89 -20.89 3.69 15.49
CA GLU A 89 -20.61 3.39 14.09
C GLU A 89 -19.18 3.75 13.71
N LEU A 90 -18.71 4.96 14.06
CA LEU A 90 -17.34 5.40 13.78
C LEU A 90 -16.30 4.47 14.42
N LEU A 91 -16.52 4.10 15.69
CA LEU A 91 -15.66 3.16 16.41
C LEU A 91 -15.70 1.76 15.80
N GLY A 92 -16.88 1.27 15.40
CA GLY A 92 -17.02 -0.01 14.72
C GLY A 92 -16.23 -0.06 13.41
N LYS A 93 -16.31 1.00 12.61
CA LYS A 93 -15.54 1.13 11.37
C LYS A 93 -14.03 1.21 11.62
N ALA A 94 -13.61 1.97 12.63
CA ALA A 94 -12.20 2.06 13.02
C ALA A 94 -11.64 0.70 13.46
N ASN A 95 -12.40 -0.04 14.28
CA ASN A 95 -12.03 -1.39 14.71
C ASN A 95 -11.93 -2.36 13.53
N CYS A 96 -12.91 -2.36 12.62
CA CYS A 96 -12.86 -3.19 11.43
C CYS A 96 -11.61 -2.90 10.57
N LEU A 97 -11.32 -1.63 10.32
CA LEU A 97 -10.12 -1.22 9.56
C LEU A 97 -8.84 -1.66 10.27
N GLY A 98 -8.76 -1.49 11.60
CA GLY A 98 -7.63 -1.95 12.40
C GLY A 98 -7.38 -3.44 12.25
N SER A 99 -8.43 -4.26 12.42
CA SER A 99 -8.35 -5.72 12.29
C SER A 99 -7.98 -6.17 10.88
N CYS A 100 -8.49 -5.49 9.84
CA CYS A 100 -8.16 -5.82 8.45
C CYS A 100 -6.72 -5.48 8.07
N LEU A 101 -6.20 -4.35 8.56
CA LEU A 101 -4.85 -3.89 8.23
C LEU A 101 -3.75 -4.62 9.01
N ALA A 102 -4.03 -5.06 10.23
CA ALA A 102 -3.02 -5.60 11.16
C ALA A 102 -2.18 -6.77 10.59
N PRO A 103 -2.74 -7.78 9.89
CA PRO A 103 -1.95 -8.92 9.40
C PRO A 103 -0.93 -8.52 8.32
N SER A 104 -1.26 -7.51 7.53
CA SER A 104 -0.43 -7.06 6.40
C SER A 104 0.65 -6.07 6.80
N MET A 105 0.63 -5.55 8.03
CA MET A 105 1.58 -4.56 8.51
C MET A 105 2.47 -5.20 9.59
N HIS A 106 3.73 -5.47 9.24
CA HIS A 106 4.74 -6.00 10.18
C HIS A 106 5.13 -4.99 11.28
N SER A 107 4.55 -3.79 11.28
CA SER A 107 4.82 -2.74 12.24
C SER A 107 3.56 -2.37 13.00
N PRO A 108 3.64 -2.16 14.33
CA PRO A 108 2.52 -1.63 15.10
C PRO A 108 1.95 -0.40 14.39
N GLY A 109 0.61 -0.29 14.34
CA GLY A 109 -0.16 0.64 13.50
C GLY A 109 0.17 2.14 13.60
N THR A 110 1.19 2.51 14.38
CA THR A 110 1.73 3.85 14.57
C THR A 110 2.91 4.19 13.65
N ARG A 111 3.54 3.23 12.95
CA ARG A 111 4.73 3.52 12.11
C ARG A 111 4.47 3.95 10.67
N HIS A 112 3.28 3.72 10.11
CA HIS A 112 2.88 4.34 8.83
C HIS A 112 2.37 5.79 9.01
N ARG A 113 2.88 6.51 10.02
CA ARG A 113 2.56 7.93 10.22
C ARG A 113 3.43 8.77 9.29
N VAL A 114 3.09 8.66 8.01
CA VAL A 114 3.73 9.40 6.93
C VAL A 114 3.65 10.88 7.27
N SER A 115 4.76 11.62 7.16
CA SER A 115 4.74 13.07 7.37
C SER A 115 3.95 13.77 6.25
N GLN A 116 3.45 14.98 6.50
CA GLN A 116 2.78 15.76 5.44
C GLN A 116 3.74 16.03 4.28
N GLN A 117 5.00 16.35 4.57
CA GLN A 117 6.04 16.55 3.56
C GLN A 117 6.21 15.34 2.65
N VAL A 118 6.27 14.12 3.20
CA VAL A 118 6.38 12.91 2.38
C VAL A 118 5.11 12.71 1.56
N ARG A 119 3.92 12.91 2.13
CA ARG A 119 2.67 12.88 1.34
C ARG A 119 2.73 13.84 0.15
N ASP A 120 3.15 15.08 0.38
CA ASP A 120 3.23 16.12 -0.64
C ASP A 120 4.25 15.79 -1.73
N ALA A 121 5.42 15.25 -1.35
CA ALA A 121 6.43 14.77 -2.31
C ALA A 121 5.88 13.66 -3.22
N PHE A 122 5.03 12.81 -2.67
CA PHE A 122 4.38 11.73 -3.38
C PHE A 122 3.15 12.19 -4.19
N HIS A 123 2.47 13.27 -3.78
CA HIS A 123 1.38 13.91 -4.53
C HIS A 123 1.89 14.73 -5.72
N SER A 124 2.95 15.51 -5.51
CA SER A 124 3.64 16.32 -6.53
C SER A 124 4.52 15.50 -7.49
N ARG A 125 4.54 14.16 -7.34
CA ARG A 125 5.38 13.23 -8.12
C ARG A 125 6.90 13.43 -7.93
N ALA A 126 7.34 14.17 -6.92
CA ALA A 126 8.76 14.34 -6.58
C ALA A 126 9.49 12.99 -6.40
N ALA A 127 8.83 11.98 -5.83
CA ALA A 127 9.40 10.63 -5.70
C ALA A 127 9.79 9.99 -7.05
N TYR A 128 8.99 10.22 -8.11
CA TYR A 128 9.33 9.77 -9.45
C TYR A 128 10.49 10.56 -10.03
N ASN A 129 10.54 11.87 -9.80
CA ASN A 129 11.63 12.72 -10.28
C ASN A 129 12.98 12.30 -9.70
N TYR A 130 13.06 12.07 -8.39
CA TYR A 130 14.27 11.54 -7.75
C TYR A 130 14.68 10.19 -8.35
N LEU A 131 13.72 9.29 -8.59
CA LEU A 131 14.01 7.98 -9.16
C LEU A 131 14.55 8.08 -10.60
N GLN A 132 13.90 8.88 -11.44
CA GLN A 132 14.31 9.10 -12.83
C GLN A 132 15.71 9.69 -12.92
N LEU A 133 16.01 10.70 -12.10
CA LEU A 133 17.35 11.30 -12.04
C LEU A 133 18.39 10.33 -11.51
N SER A 134 18.05 9.51 -10.50
CA SER A 134 18.95 8.47 -10.00
C SER A 134 19.33 7.49 -11.12
N TYR A 135 18.34 7.02 -11.89
CA TYR A 135 18.60 6.13 -13.03
C TYR A 135 19.41 6.78 -14.16
N PHE A 136 19.13 8.04 -14.46
CA PHE A 136 19.95 8.81 -15.40
C PHE A 136 21.40 8.84 -14.96
N LYS A 137 21.66 9.11 -13.67
CA LYS A 137 23.01 9.17 -13.10
C LYS A 137 23.72 7.81 -13.06
N VAL A 138 23.03 6.72 -12.72
CA VAL A 138 23.60 5.36 -12.79
C VAL A 138 24.12 5.06 -14.21
N ARG A 139 23.35 5.41 -15.24
CA ARG A 139 23.76 5.22 -16.63
C ARG A 139 24.95 6.09 -17.00
N GLU A 140 24.95 7.36 -16.58
CA GLU A 140 26.04 8.30 -16.82
C GLU A 140 27.36 7.83 -16.18
N THR A 141 27.33 7.29 -14.96
CA THR A 141 28.55 6.82 -14.26
C THR A 141 29.12 5.51 -14.78
N ARG A 142 28.37 4.76 -15.60
CA ARG A 142 28.78 3.47 -16.17
C ARG A 142 29.25 3.58 -17.62
N SER A 143 29.15 4.77 -18.22
CA SER A 143 29.57 5.07 -19.60
C SER A 143 30.95 5.74 -19.57
#